data_AF-A0A8W8I4V5-F1
#
_entry.id   AF-A0A8W8I4V5-F1
#
_cell.length_a   1.000
_cell.length_b   1.000
_cell.length_c   1.000
_cell.angle_alpha   90.00
_cell.angle_beta   90.00
_cell.angle_gamma   90.00
#
_symmetry.space_group_name_H-M   'P 1'
#
loop_
_entity.id
_entity.type
_entity.pdbx_description
1 polymer ?
#
loop_
_entity_poly.entity_id
_entity_poly.type
_entity_poly.pdbx_seq_one_letter_code
_entity_poly.pdbx_strand_id
1 'polypeptide(L)'
;NVGLCIALWDVTKLEDSYIFPGDGASHTIVNFRYVVFRPFMDEILTGKTKSCSKEGVYVSIGIFDDILIPADAMQHPSRFDDKEQLWAWEYETDDGKHDLFMDIGEEIRFRVVDEIFVDTTPSGPDGTANQPSEISDTESKKTPYTIVGSISEPGLGLLSWWNS
;
A
#
# COMPACT_ATOMS: atom_id res chain seq x y z
N ASN A 1 13.04 -5.96 -7.46
CA ASN A 1 11.83 -5.13 -7.21
C ASN A 1 12.27 -3.75 -6.75
N VAL A 2 11.68 -2.69 -7.32
CA VAL A 2 12.14 -1.29 -7.08
C VAL A 2 11.09 -0.36 -6.49
N GLY A 3 9.79 -0.67 -6.60
CA GLY A 3 8.68 0.17 -6.10
C GLY A 3 7.89 0.84 -7.23
N LEU A 4 7.17 1.92 -6.92
CA LEU A 4 6.36 2.68 -7.87
C LEU A 4 7.19 3.77 -8.55
N CYS A 5 7.43 3.63 -9.85
CA CYS A 5 8.13 4.64 -10.67
C CYS A 5 7.28 5.91 -10.83
N ILE A 6 7.82 7.07 -10.47
CA ILE A 6 7.12 8.37 -10.54
C ILE A 6 7.55 9.18 -11.76
N ALA A 7 8.84 9.53 -11.85
CA ALA A 7 9.36 10.42 -12.89
C ALA A 7 10.84 10.18 -13.17
N LEU A 8 11.26 10.48 -14.40
CA LEU A 8 12.68 10.50 -14.78
C LEU A 8 13.39 11.60 -14.00
N TRP A 9 14.50 11.26 -13.34
CA TRP A 9 15.31 12.24 -12.63
C TRP A 9 16.28 12.92 -13.60
N ASP A 10 17.19 12.12 -14.18
CA ASP A 10 18.12 12.59 -15.21
C ASP A 10 18.66 11.43 -16.06
N VAL A 11 19.26 11.79 -17.19
CA VAL A 11 20.02 10.88 -18.05
C VAL A 11 21.50 11.06 -17.75
N THR A 12 22.16 9.98 -17.34
CA THR A 12 23.57 9.98 -16.93
C THR A 12 24.51 9.62 -18.08
N LYS A 13 24.05 8.80 -19.04
CA LYS A 13 24.83 8.40 -20.21
C LYS A 13 23.90 8.11 -21.38
N LEU A 14 24.30 8.55 -22.56
CA LEU A 14 23.67 8.24 -23.83
C LEU A 14 24.73 7.59 -24.73
N GLU A 15 24.49 6.35 -25.17
CA GLU A 15 25.40 5.61 -26.03
C GLU A 15 25.13 5.92 -27.52
N ASP A 16 25.86 5.24 -28.41
CA ASP A 16 25.66 5.43 -29.84
C ASP A 16 24.26 4.95 -30.29
N SER A 17 23.72 5.64 -31.28
CA SER A 17 22.43 5.33 -31.89
C SER A 17 22.58 4.40 -33.08
N TYR A 18 21.77 3.34 -33.12
CA TYR A 18 21.76 2.35 -34.19
C TYR A 18 20.42 2.32 -34.92
N ILE A 19 20.45 2.08 -36.23
CA ILE A 19 19.25 1.83 -37.05
C ILE A 19 19.29 0.36 -37.47
N PHE A 20 18.23 -0.38 -37.15
CA PHE A 20 18.17 -1.80 -37.46
C PHE A 20 17.63 -2.06 -38.88
N PRO A 21 18.13 -3.07 -39.62
CA PRO A 21 17.58 -3.40 -40.93
C PRO A 21 16.09 -3.73 -40.86
N GLY A 22 15.27 -3.05 -41.66
CA GLY A 22 13.81 -3.20 -41.65
C GLY A 22 13.08 -2.31 -40.65
N ASP A 23 13.79 -1.54 -39.83
CA ASP A 23 13.24 -0.54 -38.91
C ASP A 23 13.94 0.81 -39.10
N GLY A 24 13.16 1.85 -39.43
CA GLY A 24 13.68 3.21 -39.63
C GLY A 24 13.94 3.99 -38.34
N ALA A 25 13.61 3.44 -37.17
CA ALA A 25 13.79 4.11 -35.88
C ALA A 25 15.24 4.06 -35.37
N SER A 26 15.64 5.14 -34.70
CA SER A 26 16.91 5.21 -33.97
C SER A 26 16.79 4.54 -32.60
N HIS A 27 17.65 3.58 -32.33
CA HIS A 27 17.72 2.86 -31.07
C HIS A 27 18.97 3.26 -30.31
N THR A 28 18.80 3.78 -29.10
CA THR A 28 19.90 4.33 -28.30
C THR A 28 19.84 3.73 -26.90
N ILE A 29 20.96 3.19 -26.41
CA ILE A 29 21.07 2.72 -25.03
C ILE A 29 21.26 3.95 -24.13
N VAL A 30 20.44 4.05 -23.08
CA VAL A 30 20.43 5.19 -22.16
C VAL A 30 20.56 4.69 -20.73
N ASN A 31 21.53 5.22 -20.00
CA ASN A 31 21.61 5.06 -18.55
C ASN A 31 21.00 6.27 -17.88
N PHE A 32 20.03 6.06 -17.00
CA PHE A 32 19.28 7.12 -16.36
C PHE A 32 19.01 6.79 -14.90
N ARG A 33 18.67 7.83 -14.12
CA ARG A 33 18.15 7.69 -12.76
C ARG A 33 16.67 8.03 -12.77
N TYR A 34 15.91 7.34 -11.94
CA TYR A 34 14.47 7.48 -11.87
C TYR A 34 14.03 7.70 -10.43
N VAL A 35 13.04 8.56 -10.23
CA VAL A 35 12.40 8.76 -8.93
C VAL A 35 11.42 7.63 -8.70
N VAL A 36 11.62 6.86 -7.65
CA VAL A 36 10.80 5.70 -7.31
C VAL A 36 10.29 5.85 -5.89
N PHE A 37 8.99 5.71 -5.70
CA PHE A 37 8.37 5.60 -4.39
C PHE A 37 8.56 4.17 -3.88
N ARG A 38 9.42 4.04 -2.87
CA ARG A 38 9.63 2.82 -2.09
C ARG A 38 10.00 3.23 -0.67
N PRO A 39 9.02 3.33 0.24
CA PRO A 39 9.32 3.67 1.62
C PRO A 39 10.16 2.56 2.25
N PHE A 40 10.94 2.93 3.26
CA PHE A 40 11.78 1.98 3.98
C PHE A 40 11.06 1.43 5.22
N MET A 41 11.54 0.29 5.72
CA MET A 41 11.03 -0.31 6.95
C MET A 41 11.16 0.67 8.13
N ASP A 42 10.14 0.73 8.96
CA ASP A 42 10.02 1.66 10.10
C ASP A 42 9.87 3.14 9.73
N GLU A 43 9.71 3.48 8.44
CA GLU A 43 9.37 4.84 8.03
C GLU A 43 7.97 5.22 8.52
N ILE A 44 7.83 6.43 9.07
CA ILE A 44 6.53 6.97 9.49
C ILE A 44 5.98 7.84 8.38
N LEU A 45 4.80 7.48 7.88
CA LEU A 45 4.08 8.20 6.84
C LEU A 45 2.74 8.71 7.35
N THR A 46 2.25 9.77 6.72
CA THR A 46 0.89 10.28 6.92
C THR A 46 0.10 10.10 5.64
N GLY A 47 -1.07 9.48 5.76
CA GLY A 47 -2.02 9.28 4.67
C GLY A 47 -3.44 9.60 5.11
N LYS A 48 -4.41 9.19 4.30
CA LYS A 48 -5.83 9.29 4.61
C LYS A 48 -6.47 7.91 4.60
N THR A 49 -7.35 7.66 5.56
CA THR A 49 -8.14 6.43 5.58
C THR A 49 -9.05 6.38 4.35
N LYS A 50 -8.87 5.39 3.49
CA LYS A 50 -9.65 5.22 2.25
C LYS A 50 -10.90 4.37 2.48
N SER A 51 -10.75 3.26 3.19
CA SER A 51 -11.84 2.34 3.54
C SER A 51 -11.46 1.47 4.73
N CYS A 52 -12.47 0.96 5.41
CA CYS A 52 -12.31 0.03 6.54
C CYS A 52 -12.96 -1.31 6.19
N SER A 53 -12.35 -2.39 6.65
CA SER A 53 -12.88 -3.75 6.51
C SER A 53 -12.48 -4.59 7.72
N LYS A 54 -12.99 -5.81 7.82
CA LYS A 54 -12.58 -6.76 8.88
C LYS A 54 -11.10 -7.16 8.80
N GLU A 55 -10.49 -7.06 7.63
CA GLU A 55 -9.05 -7.33 7.46
C GLU A 55 -8.20 -6.22 8.08
N GLY A 56 -8.68 -4.97 7.98
CA GLY A 56 -7.98 -3.82 8.49
C GLY A 56 -8.44 -2.50 7.87
N VAL A 57 -7.60 -1.49 8.02
CA VAL A 57 -7.81 -0.14 7.49
C VAL A 57 -6.94 0.05 6.24
N TYR A 58 -7.56 0.45 5.13
CA TYR A 58 -6.85 0.81 3.91
C TYR A 58 -6.54 2.30 3.90
N VAL A 59 -5.30 2.64 3.53
CA VAL A 59 -4.79 4.01 3.56
C VAL A 59 -4.35 4.44 2.15
N SER A 60 -4.60 5.69 1.81
CA SER A 60 -4.07 6.34 0.60
C SER A 60 -3.16 7.48 1.00
N ILE A 61 -2.03 7.62 0.31
CA ILE A 61 -1.12 8.77 0.42
C ILE A 61 -1.18 9.66 -0.84
N GLY A 62 -2.24 9.53 -1.64
CA GLY A 62 -2.47 10.30 -2.86
C GLY A 62 -1.86 9.68 -4.11
N ILE A 63 -0.54 9.42 -4.12
CA ILE A 63 0.13 8.76 -5.27
C ILE A 63 0.09 7.23 -5.20
N PHE A 64 -0.32 6.66 -4.07
CA PHE A 64 -0.33 5.23 -3.81
C PHE A 64 -1.45 4.89 -2.82
N ASP A 65 -2.18 3.82 -3.12
CA ASP A 65 -3.44 3.45 -2.45
C ASP A 65 -3.42 2.04 -1.83
N ASP A 66 -2.43 1.21 -2.17
CA ASP A 66 -2.36 -0.18 -1.75
C ASP A 66 -1.59 -0.32 -0.43
N ILE A 67 -2.06 0.40 0.59
CA ILE A 67 -1.51 0.37 1.95
C ILE A 67 -2.56 -0.22 2.89
N LEU A 68 -2.20 -1.29 3.60
CA LEU A 68 -3.07 -1.97 4.56
C LEU A 68 -2.48 -1.88 5.97
N ILE A 69 -3.28 -1.43 6.93
CA ILE A 69 -3.01 -1.59 8.35
C ILE A 69 -3.88 -2.75 8.84
N PRO A 70 -3.32 -3.95 9.04
CA PRO A 70 -4.10 -5.11 9.42
C PRO A 70 -4.59 -5.00 10.86
N ALA A 71 -5.65 -5.76 11.18
CA ALA A 71 -6.30 -5.77 12.48
C ALA A 71 -5.33 -6.04 13.67
N ASP A 72 -4.36 -6.93 13.48
CA ASP A 72 -3.35 -7.29 14.49
C ASP A 72 -2.31 -6.18 14.71
N ALA A 73 -2.18 -5.24 13.77
CA ALA A 73 -1.26 -4.11 13.84
C ALA A 73 -1.94 -2.81 14.33
N MET A 74 -3.17 -2.89 14.83
CA MET A 74 -3.92 -1.76 15.39
C MET A 74 -3.57 -1.48 16.86
N GLN A 75 -4.05 -0.35 17.39
CA GLN A 75 -3.97 -0.07 18.83
C GLN A 75 -4.76 -1.12 19.63
N HIS A 76 -4.28 -1.42 20.84
CA HIS A 76 -4.92 -2.40 21.72
C HIS A 76 -5.44 -1.69 22.98
N PRO A 77 -6.68 -2.01 23.43
CA PRO A 77 -7.67 -2.87 22.80
C PRO A 77 -8.42 -2.19 21.64
N SER A 78 -8.64 -2.87 20.52
CA SER A 78 -9.47 -2.39 19.41
C SER A 78 -10.50 -3.43 18.97
N ARG A 79 -11.59 -2.96 18.36
CA ARG A 79 -12.65 -3.81 17.81
C ARG A 79 -13.18 -3.27 16.49
N PHE A 80 -13.66 -4.16 15.64
CA PHE A 80 -14.41 -3.81 14.45
C PHE A 80 -15.91 -3.73 14.78
N ASP A 81 -16.56 -2.62 14.45
CA ASP A 81 -18.01 -2.47 14.57
C ASP A 81 -18.69 -2.88 13.26
N ASP A 82 -19.41 -4.00 13.27
CA ASP A 82 -20.15 -4.52 12.11
C ASP A 82 -21.27 -3.58 11.62
N LYS A 83 -21.81 -2.70 12.47
CA LYS A 83 -22.88 -1.78 12.07
C LYS A 83 -22.32 -0.55 11.37
N GLU A 84 -21.28 0.03 11.95
CA GLU A 84 -20.64 1.24 11.40
C GLU A 84 -19.62 0.91 10.29
N GLN A 85 -19.17 -0.35 10.21
CA GLN A 85 -18.08 -0.80 9.33
C GLN A 85 -16.77 -0.05 9.59
N LEU A 86 -16.54 0.37 10.83
CA LEU A 86 -15.34 1.08 11.28
C LEU A 86 -14.61 0.32 12.37
N TRP A 87 -13.30 0.54 12.45
CA TRP A 87 -12.50 0.13 13.60
C TRP A 87 -12.58 1.16 14.71
N ALA A 88 -12.69 0.71 15.95
CA ALA A 88 -12.70 1.54 17.14
C ALA A 88 -11.56 1.12 18.06
N TRP A 89 -10.79 2.10 18.53
CA TRP A 89 -9.83 1.92 19.61
C TRP A 89 -10.52 2.22 20.95
N GLU A 90 -10.51 1.25 21.87
CA GLU A 90 -11.03 1.40 23.23
C GLU A 90 -9.94 2.03 24.11
N TYR A 91 -10.05 3.33 24.32
CA TYR A 91 -9.15 4.07 25.19
C TYR A 91 -9.73 4.15 26.61
N GLU A 92 -9.00 3.62 27.60
CA GLU A 92 -9.40 3.64 29.01
C GLU A 92 -8.81 4.86 29.71
N THR A 93 -9.69 5.66 30.32
CA THR A 93 -9.36 6.81 31.17
C THR A 93 -9.90 6.59 32.58
N ASP A 94 -9.52 7.45 33.52
CA ASP A 94 -10.03 7.43 34.90
C ASP A 94 -11.57 7.61 34.95
N ASP A 95 -12.16 8.23 33.93
CA ASP A 95 -13.60 8.50 33.80
C ASP A 95 -14.37 7.39 33.06
N GLY A 96 -13.68 6.37 32.53
CA GLY A 96 -14.27 5.21 31.88
C GLY A 96 -13.62 4.84 30.55
N LYS A 97 -14.33 4.03 29.76
CA LYS A 97 -13.89 3.62 28.43
C LYS A 97 -14.46 4.54 27.37
N HIS A 98 -13.60 5.03 26.48
CA HIS A 98 -13.95 5.87 25.35
C HIS A 98 -13.60 5.16 24.05
N ASP A 99 -14.55 5.14 23.12
CA ASP A 99 -14.34 4.57 21.80
C ASP A 99 -13.87 5.67 20.82
N LEU A 100 -12.67 5.50 20.29
CA LEU A 100 -12.10 6.36 19.26
C LEU A 100 -12.22 5.67 17.91
N PHE A 101 -13.14 6.14 17.07
CA PHE A 101 -13.41 5.55 15.77
C PHE A 101 -12.38 5.97 14.72
N MET A 102 -12.08 5.06 13.81
CA MET A 102 -11.24 5.27 12.62
C MET A 102 -12.09 5.81 11.48
N ASP A 103 -12.36 7.10 11.49
CA ASP A 103 -13.18 7.71 10.47
C ASP A 103 -12.53 7.70 9.08
N ILE A 104 -13.35 7.44 8.06
CA ILE A 104 -12.93 7.43 6.67
C ILE A 104 -12.64 8.87 6.20
N GLY A 105 -11.52 9.04 5.50
CA GLY A 105 -11.07 10.32 4.96
C GLY A 105 -10.22 11.15 5.92
N GLU A 106 -10.13 10.75 7.20
CA GLU A 106 -9.26 11.43 8.17
C GLU A 106 -7.77 11.11 7.95
N GLU A 107 -6.94 12.04 8.40
CA GLU A 107 -5.48 11.89 8.34
C GLU A 107 -5.01 10.90 9.39
N ILE A 108 -4.29 9.87 8.94
CA ILE A 108 -3.73 8.80 9.76
C ILE A 108 -2.21 8.78 9.63
N ARG A 109 -1.53 8.69 10.77
CA ARG A 109 -0.09 8.45 10.85
C ARG A 109 0.17 6.98 11.13
N PHE A 110 0.99 6.34 10.31
CA PHE A 110 1.32 4.92 10.44
C PHE A 110 2.81 4.68 10.19
N ARG A 111 3.33 3.61 10.77
CA ARG A 111 4.69 3.12 10.54
C ARG A 111 4.65 2.01 9.50
N VAL A 112 5.55 2.03 8.53
CA VAL A 112 5.72 0.94 7.56
C VAL A 112 6.38 -0.25 8.24
N VAL A 113 5.74 -1.43 8.18
CA VAL A 113 6.21 -2.65 8.86
C VAL A 113 6.47 -3.81 7.92
N ASP A 114 5.98 -3.76 6.68
CA ASP A 114 6.31 -4.74 5.64
C ASP A 114 6.07 -4.18 4.23
N GLU A 115 6.74 -4.78 3.25
CA GLU A 115 6.52 -4.52 1.82
C GLU A 115 6.38 -5.86 1.06
N ILE A 116 5.34 -5.96 0.23
CA ILE A 116 5.02 -7.20 -0.49
C ILE A 116 4.99 -6.91 -1.99
N PHE A 117 5.77 -7.67 -2.75
CA PHE A 117 5.74 -7.66 -4.21
C PHE A 117 5.15 -8.96 -4.75
N VAL A 118 4.14 -8.84 -5.61
CA VAL A 118 3.49 -9.97 -6.27
C VAL A 118 3.74 -9.88 -7.76
N ASP A 119 4.23 -10.97 -8.35
CA ASP A 119 4.36 -11.09 -9.80
C ASP A 119 2.97 -11.23 -10.44
N THR A 120 2.62 -10.28 -11.31
CA THR A 120 1.34 -10.22 -12.02
C THR A 120 1.49 -10.58 -13.49
N THR A 121 2.60 -11.21 -13.88
CA THR A 121 2.78 -11.74 -15.24
C THR A 121 1.63 -12.71 -15.60
N PRO A 122 1.03 -12.58 -16.80
CA PRO A 122 -0.04 -13.47 -17.21
C PRO A 122 0.43 -14.93 -17.23
N SER A 123 -0.29 -15.81 -16.54
CA SER A 123 -0.11 -17.25 -16.69
C SER A 123 -0.37 -17.64 -18.16
N GLY A 124 0.57 -18.38 -18.75
CA GLY A 124 0.49 -18.78 -20.16
C GLY A 124 -0.77 -19.61 -20.48
N PRO A 125 -1.06 -19.84 -21.78
CA PRO A 125 -2.30 -20.50 -22.23
C PRO A 125 -2.44 -21.98 -21.83
N ASP A 126 -1.50 -22.55 -21.07
CA ASP A 126 -1.52 -23.96 -20.67
C ASP A 126 -2.29 -24.17 -19.37
N GLY A 127 -3.57 -24.50 -19.52
CA GLY A 127 -4.40 -25.15 -18.50
C GLY A 127 -3.90 -26.56 -18.15
N THR A 128 -2.70 -26.68 -17.58
CA THR A 128 -2.24 -27.92 -16.93
C THR A 128 -2.53 -27.87 -15.44
N ALA A 129 -3.66 -28.49 -15.12
CA ALA A 129 -4.24 -28.78 -13.82
C ALA A 129 -3.23 -29.19 -12.73
N ASN A 130 -3.28 -28.48 -11.58
CA ASN A 130 -3.47 -29.11 -10.27
C ASN A 130 -3.80 -28.11 -9.14
N GLN A 131 -4.68 -27.15 -9.39
CA GLN A 131 -5.50 -26.56 -8.33
C GLN A 131 -6.94 -26.43 -8.84
N PRO A 132 -7.97 -26.74 -8.03
CA PRO A 132 -9.35 -26.60 -8.45
C PRO A 132 -9.59 -25.15 -8.85
N SER A 133 -9.90 -24.96 -10.12
CA SER A 133 -10.38 -23.72 -10.67
C SER A 133 -11.82 -23.55 -10.18
N GLU A 134 -11.99 -22.93 -9.01
CA GLU A 134 -13.23 -22.18 -8.77
C GLU A 134 -13.18 -20.97 -9.70
N ILE A 135 -13.83 -21.10 -10.86
CA ILE A 135 -14.24 -19.97 -11.66
C ILE A 135 -15.32 -19.26 -10.86
N SER A 136 -14.88 -18.40 -9.94
CA SER A 136 -15.67 -17.29 -9.45
C SER A 136 -15.23 -16.06 -10.23
N ASP A 137 -16.17 -15.21 -10.62
CA ASP A 137 -15.95 -13.86 -11.18
C ASP A 137 -15.31 -12.91 -10.13
N THR A 138 -14.36 -13.43 -9.36
CA THR A 138 -13.72 -12.83 -8.19
C THR A 138 -12.22 -13.12 -8.20
N GLU A 139 -11.58 -13.21 -9.37
CA GLU A 139 -10.16 -12.93 -9.48
C GLU A 139 -9.94 -11.44 -9.19
N SER A 140 -9.92 -11.09 -7.92
CA SER A 140 -9.42 -9.81 -7.45
C SER A 140 -8.03 -9.64 -8.07
N LYS A 141 -7.88 -8.70 -9.01
CA LYS A 141 -6.60 -8.32 -9.59
C LYS A 141 -5.60 -8.18 -8.44
N LYS A 142 -4.66 -9.12 -8.33
CA LYS A 142 -3.67 -9.09 -7.26
C LYS A 142 -2.85 -7.82 -7.42
N THR A 143 -2.81 -6.98 -6.39
CA THR A 143 -1.99 -5.79 -6.42
C THR A 143 -0.51 -6.20 -6.49
N PRO A 144 0.27 -5.66 -7.45
CA PRO A 144 1.67 -6.07 -7.65
C PRO A 144 2.61 -5.54 -6.56
N TYR A 145 2.22 -4.48 -5.85
CA TYR A 145 2.99 -3.89 -4.77
C TYR A 145 2.05 -3.43 -3.65
N THR A 146 2.24 -3.96 -2.45
CA THR A 146 1.43 -3.66 -1.27
C THR A 146 2.35 -3.28 -0.11
N ILE A 147 1.95 -2.27 0.65
CA ILE A 147 2.65 -1.84 1.85
C ILE A 147 1.79 -2.21 3.07
N VAL A 148 2.43 -2.80 4.09
CA VAL A 148 1.78 -3.10 5.37
C VAL A 148 2.22 -2.06 6.38
N GLY A 149 1.25 -1.44 7.05
CA GLY A 149 1.46 -0.44 8.09
C GLY A 149 1.08 -0.96 9.48
N SER A 150 1.59 -0.29 10.52
CA SER A 150 1.15 -0.47 11.90
C SER A 150 0.90 0.88 12.57
N ILE A 151 -0.03 0.86 13.52
CA ILE A 151 -0.40 2.00 14.36
C ILE A 151 -0.46 1.61 15.84
N SER A 152 0.08 0.44 16.19
CA SER A 152 0.05 -0.11 17.55
C SER A 152 0.83 0.71 18.58
N GLU A 153 1.71 1.61 18.12
CA GLU A 153 2.56 2.43 18.98
C GLU A 153 1.92 3.78 19.35
N PRO A 154 2.22 4.32 20.55
CA PRO A 154 1.77 5.65 20.94
C PRO A 154 2.22 6.74 19.96
N GLY A 155 1.32 7.68 19.65
CA GLY A 155 1.57 8.76 18.69
C GLY A 155 1.30 8.41 17.22
N LEU A 156 0.88 7.16 16.94
CA LEU A 156 0.35 6.69 15.65
C LEU A 156 -1.18 6.55 15.68
N GLY A 157 -1.82 6.39 14.53
CA GLY A 157 -3.27 6.44 14.38
C GLY A 157 -3.74 7.79 13.84
N LEU A 158 -5.01 8.12 14.04
CA LEU A 158 -5.56 9.37 13.54
C LEU A 158 -4.89 10.56 14.20
N LEU A 159 -4.56 11.60 13.43
CA LEU A 159 -3.93 12.81 13.96
C LEU A 159 -4.86 13.53 14.96
N SER A 160 -6.18 13.39 14.78
CA SER A 160 -7.22 13.92 15.67
C SER A 160 -7.14 13.36 17.09
N TRP A 161 -6.57 12.16 17.29
CA TRP A 161 -6.44 11.54 18.62
C TRP A 161 -5.32 12.16 19.47
N TRP A 162 -4.35 12.82 18.84
CA TRP A 162 -3.14 13.30 19.51
C TRP A 162 -3.08 14.83 19.60
N ASN A 163 -3.87 15.53 18.80
CA ASN A 163 -3.94 16.99 18.82
C ASN A 163 -4.92 17.43 19.91
N SER A 164 -4.39 17.76 21.09
CA SER A 164 -5.08 18.55 22.14
C SER A 164 -4.78 20.04 22.00
#